data_AF-A0A0F8UWP5-F1
#
_entry.id   AF-A0A0F8UWP5-F1
#
_cell.length_a   1.000
_cell.length_b   1.000
_cell.length_c   1.000
_cell.angle_alpha   90.00
_cell.angle_beta   90.00
_cell.angle_gamma   90.00
#
_symmetry.space_group_name_H-M   'P 1'
#
loop_
_entity.id
_entity.type
_entity.pdbx_description
1 polymer ?
#
loop_
_entity_poly.entity_id
_entity_poly.type
_entity_poly.pdbx_seq_one_letter_code
_entity_poly.pdbx_strand_id
1 'polypeptide(L)'
;MYAISRLTITTPNILNRFKKLNEGKPWNEQIKPFNFFLVGFQVIKENNKAVKPLAPFTKDYQKIVYEPFIDYETGEIKEGSQYFKSLSRTILQYVEHLENKFDGEIGVLERKHIQADGLVYIGKEANNIEDQPLDITGAQAFINEEEIKQKILNISPKEAKELGIKYRSTLKKMKDRVLKDGDFNMNTKVMRMIIDYYYMKKD
;
A
#
# COMPACT_ATOMS: atom_id res chain seq x y z
N MET A 1 -21.52 -15.00 1.68
CA MET A 1 -20.62 -14.71 0.54
C MET A 1 -19.52 -13.76 1.00
N TYR A 2 -18.28 -14.04 0.63
CA TYR A 2 -17.07 -13.31 1.01
C TYR A 2 -16.51 -12.51 -0.16
N ALA A 3 -15.87 -11.39 0.16
CA ALA A 3 -15.17 -10.55 -0.80
C ALA A 3 -13.83 -11.20 -1.16
N ILE A 4 -13.67 -11.57 -2.43
CA ILE A 4 -12.51 -12.27 -2.96
C ILE A 4 -12.19 -11.68 -4.33
N SER A 5 -10.91 -11.39 -4.58
CA SER A 5 -10.43 -10.83 -5.85
C SER A 5 -9.52 -11.82 -6.56
N ARG A 6 -9.56 -11.79 -7.90
CA ARG A 6 -8.61 -12.52 -8.74
C ARG A 6 -7.51 -11.55 -9.19
N LEU A 7 -6.26 -11.91 -8.92
CA LEU A 7 -5.08 -11.16 -9.35
C LEU A 7 -4.15 -12.03 -10.21
N THR A 8 -3.28 -11.39 -10.98
CA THR A 8 -2.29 -12.04 -11.85
C THR A 8 -0.91 -11.98 -11.20
N ILE A 9 -0.11 -13.04 -11.34
CA ILE A 9 1.28 -13.06 -10.90
C ILE A 9 2.15 -12.32 -11.93
N THR A 10 2.32 -11.02 -11.73
CA THR A 10 3.07 -10.15 -12.64
C THR A 10 4.52 -9.95 -12.22
N THR A 11 4.84 -10.12 -10.92
CA THR A 11 6.19 -9.86 -10.39
C THR A 11 6.86 -11.11 -9.78
N PRO A 12 8.20 -11.20 -9.83
CA PRO A 12 8.94 -12.26 -9.14
C PRO A 12 8.70 -12.29 -7.63
N ASN A 13 8.43 -11.13 -7.01
CA ASN A 13 8.12 -11.02 -5.59
C ASN A 13 6.84 -11.78 -5.23
N ILE A 14 5.76 -11.61 -6.02
CA ILE A 14 4.51 -12.35 -5.85
C ILE A 14 4.76 -13.85 -6.09
N LEU A 15 5.46 -14.22 -7.18
CA LEU A 15 5.76 -15.62 -7.48
C LEU A 15 6.53 -16.31 -6.33
N ASN A 16 7.47 -15.59 -5.72
CA ASN A 16 8.29 -16.11 -4.62
C ASN A 16 7.45 -16.53 -3.40
N ARG A 17 6.27 -15.92 -3.20
CA ARG A 17 5.33 -16.28 -2.12
C ARG A 17 4.75 -17.68 -2.31
N PHE A 18 4.61 -18.14 -3.55
CA PHE A 18 4.07 -19.45 -3.87
C PHE A 18 5.13 -20.57 -3.87
N LYS A 19 6.41 -20.28 -3.56
CA LYS A 19 7.47 -21.31 -3.54
C LYS A 19 7.13 -22.49 -2.62
N LYS A 20 6.67 -22.20 -1.39
CA LYS A 20 6.25 -23.25 -0.44
C LYS A 20 5.08 -24.08 -0.97
N LEU A 21 4.15 -23.45 -1.69
CA LEU A 21 3.01 -24.16 -2.29
C LEU A 21 3.38 -24.96 -3.55
N ASN A 22 4.46 -24.60 -4.23
CA ASN A 22 4.98 -25.30 -5.39
C ASN A 22 5.95 -26.44 -5.03
N GLU A 23 6.44 -26.48 -3.79
CA GLU A 23 7.37 -27.48 -3.31
C GLU A 23 6.78 -28.89 -3.41
N GLY A 24 7.55 -29.82 -3.99
CA GLY A 24 7.12 -31.20 -4.22
C GLY A 24 6.10 -31.41 -5.34
N LYS A 25 5.58 -30.35 -5.98
CA LYS A 25 4.63 -30.47 -7.09
C LYS A 25 5.31 -30.64 -8.45
N PRO A 26 4.76 -31.46 -9.35
CA PRO A 26 5.25 -31.54 -10.72
C PRO A 26 5.03 -30.22 -11.46
N TRP A 27 5.86 -29.94 -12.48
CA TRP A 27 5.89 -28.65 -13.18
C TRP A 27 4.52 -28.20 -13.73
N ASN A 28 3.67 -29.13 -14.16
CA ASN A 28 2.32 -28.85 -14.65
C ASN A 28 1.37 -28.33 -13.54
N GLU A 29 1.62 -28.67 -12.28
CA GLU A 29 0.79 -28.29 -11.12
C GLU A 29 1.32 -27.08 -10.35
N GLN A 30 2.52 -26.59 -10.71
CA GLN A 30 3.10 -25.41 -10.09
C GLN A 30 2.41 -24.13 -10.56
N ILE A 31 2.29 -23.18 -9.63
CA ILE A 31 1.91 -21.80 -9.89
C ILE A 31 3.08 -21.08 -10.59
N LYS A 32 2.80 -20.50 -11.76
CA LYS A 32 3.79 -19.92 -12.69
C LYS A 32 3.61 -18.41 -12.83
N PRO A 33 4.62 -17.69 -13.36
CA PRO A 33 4.42 -16.34 -13.88
C PRO A 33 3.16 -16.27 -14.76
N PHE A 34 2.41 -15.17 -14.66
CA PHE A 34 1.18 -14.90 -15.40
C PHE A 34 -0.01 -15.82 -15.10
N ASN A 35 0.12 -16.77 -14.15
CA ASN A 35 -1.04 -17.44 -13.59
C ASN A 35 -1.88 -16.47 -12.75
N PHE A 36 -3.12 -16.86 -12.49
CA PHE A 36 -3.99 -16.18 -11.54
C PHE A 36 -3.86 -16.77 -10.14
N PHE A 37 -4.16 -15.95 -9.13
CA PHE A 37 -4.37 -16.35 -7.74
C PHE A 37 -5.56 -15.60 -7.17
N LEU A 38 -6.09 -16.10 -6.05
CA LEU A 38 -7.20 -15.47 -5.34
C LEU A 38 -6.69 -14.79 -4.07
N VAL A 39 -7.25 -13.62 -3.78
CA VAL A 39 -6.94 -12.83 -2.59
C VAL A 39 -8.21 -12.56 -1.80
N GLY A 40 -8.16 -12.87 -0.50
CA GLY A 40 -9.17 -12.44 0.46
C GLY A 40 -8.90 -11.03 0.97
N PHE A 41 -9.95 -10.25 1.22
CA PHE A 41 -9.79 -8.96 1.87
C PHE A 41 -9.65 -9.14 3.39
N GLN A 42 -8.71 -8.38 3.97
CA GLN A 42 -8.33 -8.46 5.38
C GLN A 42 -9.48 -8.16 6.35
N VAL A 43 -9.49 -8.87 7.48
CA VAL A 43 -10.39 -8.64 8.62
C VAL A 43 -9.62 -8.52 9.93
N ILE A 44 -8.58 -9.34 10.09
CA ILE A 44 -7.82 -9.50 11.33
C ILE A 44 -6.41 -8.94 11.14
N LYS A 45 -5.89 -8.31 12.19
CA LYS A 45 -4.48 -7.96 12.31
C LYS A 45 -3.82 -8.88 13.33
N GLU A 46 -2.70 -9.47 12.96
CA GLU A 46 -1.83 -10.25 13.84
C GLU A 46 -0.49 -9.52 13.93
N ASN A 47 0.05 -9.32 15.14
CA ASN A 47 1.29 -8.57 15.36
C ASN A 47 1.31 -7.18 14.68
N ASN A 48 0.17 -6.46 14.75
CA ASN A 48 -0.08 -5.17 14.08
C ASN A 48 -0.03 -5.18 12.54
N LYS A 49 0.07 -6.35 11.91
CA LYS A 49 0.05 -6.51 10.44
C LYS A 49 -1.27 -7.15 10.02
N ALA A 50 -1.86 -6.64 8.95
CA ALA A 50 -3.07 -7.23 8.40
C ALA A 50 -2.75 -8.58 7.77
N VAL A 51 -3.53 -9.61 8.12
CA VAL A 51 -3.45 -10.91 7.46
C VAL A 51 -4.06 -10.79 6.08
N LYS A 52 -3.35 -11.27 5.06
CA LYS A 52 -3.70 -11.10 3.65
C LYS A 52 -3.79 -12.48 2.99
N PRO A 53 -4.98 -13.10 2.98
CA PRO A 53 -5.15 -14.45 2.47
C PRO A 53 -4.84 -14.56 0.97
N LEU A 54 -3.90 -15.42 0.60
CA LEU A 54 -3.58 -15.80 -0.77
C LEU A 54 -3.86 -17.28 -1.00
N ALA A 55 -4.60 -17.60 -2.06
CA ALA A 55 -4.89 -18.96 -2.44
C ALA A 55 -4.61 -19.20 -3.94
N PRO A 56 -4.28 -20.43 -4.35
CA PRO A 56 -4.26 -20.81 -5.76
C PRO A 56 -5.58 -20.48 -6.44
N PHE A 57 -5.54 -20.22 -7.74
CA PHE A 57 -6.76 -19.99 -8.50
C PHE A 57 -7.65 -21.23 -8.55
N THR A 58 -8.93 -21.02 -8.26
CA THR A 58 -10.02 -21.98 -8.44
C THR A 58 -11.21 -21.26 -9.07
N LYS A 59 -12.04 -21.99 -9.83
CA LYS A 59 -13.29 -21.44 -10.40
C LYS A 59 -14.33 -21.18 -9.33
N ASP A 60 -14.34 -21.97 -8.25
CA ASP A 60 -15.16 -21.72 -7.08
C ASP A 60 -14.40 -20.84 -6.10
N TYR A 61 -14.64 -19.54 -6.18
CA TYR A 61 -13.88 -18.56 -5.40
C TYR A 61 -14.18 -18.69 -3.92
N GLN A 62 -15.42 -19.02 -3.56
CA GLN A 62 -15.84 -19.06 -2.16
C GLN A 62 -15.21 -20.22 -1.40
N LYS A 63 -14.75 -21.25 -2.12
CA LYS A 63 -14.05 -22.40 -1.57
C LYS A 63 -12.85 -22.03 -0.72
N ILE A 64 -12.06 -21.03 -1.14
CA ILE A 64 -10.79 -20.67 -0.49
C ILE A 64 -10.96 -20.21 0.96
N VAL A 65 -12.18 -19.80 1.35
CA VAL A 65 -12.52 -19.35 2.69
C VAL A 65 -12.44 -20.48 3.72
N TYR A 66 -12.60 -21.72 3.25
CA TYR A 66 -12.64 -22.93 4.05
C TYR A 66 -11.41 -23.83 3.82
N GLU A 67 -10.44 -23.37 3.03
CA GLU A 67 -9.22 -24.09 2.72
C GLU A 67 -7.99 -23.38 3.30
N PRO A 68 -6.86 -24.09 3.46
CA PRO A 68 -5.61 -23.46 3.83
C PRO A 68 -5.17 -22.42 2.78
N PHE A 69 -4.66 -21.28 3.25
CA PHE A 69 -4.17 -20.17 2.44
C PHE A 69 -2.81 -19.69 2.95
N ILE A 70 -2.05 -18.97 2.11
CA ILE A 70 -0.81 -18.29 2.53
C ILE A 70 -1.17 -16.88 2.99
N ASP A 71 -0.68 -16.45 4.15
CA ASP A 71 -0.67 -15.02 4.48
C ASP A 71 0.44 -14.29 3.68
N TYR A 72 0.06 -13.31 2.86
CA TYR A 72 1.00 -12.55 2.02
C TYR A 72 2.14 -11.91 2.83
N GLU A 73 1.84 -11.39 4.02
CA GLU A 73 2.84 -10.70 4.83
C GLU A 73 3.92 -11.65 5.34
N THR A 74 3.50 -12.74 5.98
CA THR A 74 4.39 -13.65 6.71
C THR A 74 4.86 -14.85 5.87
N GLY A 75 4.09 -15.27 4.87
CA GLY A 75 4.32 -16.52 4.14
C GLY A 75 3.98 -17.78 4.96
N GLU A 76 3.25 -17.64 6.06
CA GLU A 76 2.71 -18.74 6.85
C GLU A 76 1.43 -19.29 6.21
N ILE A 77 1.19 -20.60 6.39
CA ILE A 77 -0.07 -21.23 6.01
C ILE A 77 -1.04 -21.04 7.18
N LYS A 78 -2.23 -20.51 6.88
CA LYS A 78 -3.31 -20.27 7.85
C LYS A 78 -4.62 -20.82 7.29
N GLU A 79 -5.63 -20.95 8.14
CA GLU A 79 -6.95 -21.45 7.77
C GLU A 79 -8.04 -20.76 8.59
N GLY A 80 -9.26 -20.77 8.06
CA GLY A 80 -10.44 -20.29 8.76
C GLY A 80 -11.07 -19.04 8.14
N SER A 81 -12.40 -19.01 8.19
CA SER A 81 -13.20 -17.99 7.52
C SER A 81 -13.11 -16.62 8.19
N GLN A 82 -12.66 -16.54 9.44
CA GLN A 82 -12.48 -15.30 10.20
C GLN A 82 -11.47 -14.34 9.56
N TYR A 83 -10.56 -14.86 8.73
CA TYR A 83 -9.59 -14.05 8.00
C TYR A 83 -10.16 -13.40 6.73
N PHE A 84 -11.36 -13.79 6.30
CA PHE A 84 -12.00 -13.30 5.09
C PHE A 84 -13.14 -12.34 5.38
N LYS A 85 -13.14 -11.20 4.70
CA LYS A 85 -14.19 -10.19 4.84
C LYS A 85 -15.46 -10.60 4.11
N SER A 86 -16.61 -10.50 4.77
CA SER A 86 -17.89 -10.73 4.11
C SER A 86 -18.18 -9.65 3.07
N LEU A 87 -18.90 -10.00 2.00
CA LEU A 87 -19.31 -9.01 1.01
C LEU A 87 -20.23 -7.95 1.63
N SER A 88 -21.12 -8.36 2.54
CA SER A 88 -22.00 -7.43 3.26
C SER A 88 -21.24 -6.33 3.98
N ARG A 89 -20.14 -6.69 4.67
CA ARG A 89 -19.28 -5.72 5.35
C ARG A 89 -18.56 -4.80 4.38
N THR A 90 -18.14 -5.31 3.22
CA THR A 90 -17.54 -4.47 2.17
C THR A 90 -18.53 -3.46 1.61
N ILE A 91 -19.79 -3.85 1.38
CA ILE A 91 -20.85 -2.94 0.92
C ILE A 91 -21.13 -1.86 1.99
N LEU A 92 -21.24 -2.24 3.26
CA LEU A 92 -21.47 -1.27 4.34
C LEU A 92 -20.35 -0.24 4.43
N GLN A 93 -19.08 -0.67 4.31
CA GLN A 93 -17.95 0.26 4.30
C GLN A 93 -17.89 1.14 3.06
N TYR A 94 -18.47 0.71 1.95
CA TYR A 94 -18.56 1.53 0.75
C TYR A 94 -19.49 2.74 0.96
N VAL A 95 -20.53 2.61 1.79
CA VAL A 95 -21.43 3.73 2.13
C VAL A 95 -20.67 4.85 2.84
N GLU A 96 -19.67 4.50 3.63
CA GLU A 96 -18.82 5.45 4.37
C GLU A 96 -17.64 5.96 3.53
N HIS A 97 -17.45 5.46 2.30
CA HIS A 97 -16.33 5.86 1.46
C HIS A 97 -16.56 7.24 0.84
N LEU A 98 -15.63 8.16 1.09
CA LEU A 98 -15.68 9.51 0.53
C LEU A 98 -15.63 9.48 -1.01
N GLU A 99 -16.60 10.12 -1.66
CA GLU A 99 -16.60 10.30 -3.11
C GLU A 99 -15.74 11.52 -3.48
N ASN A 100 -14.47 11.26 -3.78
CA ASN A 100 -13.50 12.33 -4.02
C ASN A 100 -13.55 12.92 -5.44
N LYS A 101 -14.29 12.29 -6.38
CA LYS A 101 -14.34 12.74 -7.79
C LYS A 101 -15.34 13.87 -8.02
N PHE A 102 -16.20 14.14 -7.06
CA PHE A 102 -17.26 15.13 -7.16
C PHE A 102 -17.15 16.18 -6.05
N ASP A 103 -17.74 17.35 -6.28
CA ASP A 103 -17.89 18.41 -5.29
C ASP A 103 -19.26 18.34 -4.63
N GLY A 104 -19.27 18.36 -3.30
CA GLY A 104 -20.45 18.23 -2.46
C GLY A 104 -20.69 16.81 -1.91
N GLU A 105 -21.65 16.70 -0.99
CA GLU A 105 -21.96 15.44 -0.27
C GLU A 105 -23.38 14.92 -0.56
N ILE A 106 -24.31 15.79 -0.98
CA ILE A 106 -25.74 15.47 -1.13
C ILE A 106 -26.28 16.04 -2.45
N GLY A 107 -27.16 15.28 -3.12
CA GLY A 107 -27.89 15.73 -4.30
C GLY A 107 -27.16 15.43 -5.61
N VAL A 108 -27.45 16.23 -6.64
CA VAL A 108 -26.74 16.14 -7.93
C VAL A 108 -25.39 16.80 -7.77
N LEU A 109 -24.33 15.98 -7.74
CA LEU A 109 -22.96 16.47 -7.54
C LEU A 109 -22.31 16.82 -8.87
N GLU A 110 -21.53 17.90 -8.87
CA GLU A 110 -20.71 18.28 -10.02
C GLU A 110 -19.34 17.62 -9.96
N ARG A 111 -18.75 17.35 -11.12
CA ARG A 111 -17.43 16.72 -11.18
C ARG A 111 -16.39 17.69 -10.66
N LYS A 112 -15.57 17.25 -9.70
CA LYS A 112 -14.51 18.08 -9.12
C LYS A 112 -13.52 18.49 -10.20
N HIS A 113 -13.31 19.80 -10.34
CA HIS A 113 -12.28 20.34 -11.21
C HIS A 113 -10.91 20.18 -10.56
N ILE A 114 -9.98 19.54 -11.26
CA ILE A 114 -8.62 19.31 -10.78
C ILE A 114 -7.69 20.25 -11.54
N GLN A 115 -6.93 21.07 -10.81
CA GLN A 115 -5.81 21.81 -11.35
C GLN A 115 -4.55 20.94 -11.23
N ALA A 116 -3.91 20.67 -12.36
CA ALA A 116 -2.67 19.90 -12.37
C ALA A 116 -1.48 20.83 -12.05
N ASP A 117 -0.81 20.57 -10.92
CA ASP A 117 0.37 21.34 -10.49
C ASP A 117 1.69 20.81 -11.09
N GLY A 118 1.66 19.64 -11.75
CA GLY A 118 2.83 19.03 -12.33
C GLY A 118 2.52 17.78 -13.13
N LEU A 119 3.53 17.28 -13.85
CA LEU A 119 3.44 16.07 -14.66
C LEU A 119 4.55 15.10 -14.25
N VAL A 120 4.16 13.90 -13.83
CA VAL A 120 5.10 12.79 -13.61
C VAL A 120 5.02 11.88 -14.82
N TYR A 121 6.12 11.77 -15.57
CA TYR A 121 6.21 10.87 -16.71
C TYR A 121 6.37 9.44 -16.21
N ILE A 122 5.35 8.65 -16.44
CA ILE A 122 5.33 7.23 -16.15
C ILE A 122 5.76 6.51 -17.42
N GLY A 123 6.98 5.98 -17.43
CA GLY A 123 7.46 5.16 -18.53
C GLY A 123 6.67 3.84 -18.63
N LYS A 124 6.69 3.20 -19.80
CA LYS A 124 6.06 1.87 -20.01
C LYS A 124 6.60 0.76 -19.09
N GLU A 125 7.73 1.01 -18.43
CA GLU A 125 8.38 0.08 -17.47
C GLU A 125 8.24 0.52 -16.00
N ALA A 126 7.38 1.50 -15.70
CA ALA A 126 7.09 1.91 -14.32
C ALA A 126 6.25 0.83 -13.60
N ASN A 127 6.90 -0.29 -13.26
CA ASN A 127 6.29 -1.48 -12.65
C ASN A 127 5.64 -1.21 -11.27
N ASN A 128 5.92 -0.06 -10.66
CA ASN A 128 5.50 0.27 -9.30
C ASN A 128 4.09 0.89 -9.21
N ILE A 129 3.43 1.21 -10.32
CA ILE A 129 2.08 1.78 -10.31
C ILE A 129 1.02 0.69 -10.26
N GLU A 130 1.29 -0.44 -10.92
CA GLU A 130 0.46 -1.63 -10.84
C GLU A 130 0.74 -2.47 -9.59
N ASP A 131 1.88 -2.24 -8.92
CA ASP A 131 2.22 -2.83 -7.62
C ASP A 131 1.35 -2.14 -6.55
N GLN A 132 0.04 -2.36 -6.63
CA GLN A 132 -0.88 -2.03 -5.57
C GLN A 132 -0.47 -2.90 -4.38
N PRO A 133 0.01 -2.30 -3.28
CA PRO A 133 0.13 -3.08 -2.07
C PRO A 133 -1.25 -3.64 -1.78
N LEU A 134 -1.34 -4.94 -1.45
CA LEU A 134 -2.58 -5.55 -0.96
C LEU A 134 -3.13 -4.86 0.31
N ASP A 135 -2.39 -3.88 0.85
CA ASP A 135 -2.89 -2.86 1.75
C ASP A 135 -3.68 -1.78 1.00
N ILE A 136 -5.00 -1.93 0.98
CA ILE A 136 -5.94 -0.86 0.62
C ILE A 136 -6.30 -0.07 1.90
N THR A 137 -5.33 0.15 2.78
CA THR A 137 -5.56 0.83 4.07
C THR A 137 -5.46 2.34 4.00
N GLY A 138 -5.09 2.90 2.83
CA GLY A 138 -5.08 4.34 2.61
C GLY A 138 -5.10 4.70 1.13
N ALA A 139 -5.48 5.93 0.84
CA ALA A 139 -5.27 6.52 -0.48
C ALA A 139 -3.76 6.50 -0.80
N GLN A 140 -3.40 6.22 -2.05
CA GLN A 140 -2.02 6.38 -2.51
C GLN A 140 -1.67 7.87 -2.44
N ALA A 141 -0.95 8.26 -1.39
CA ALA A 141 -0.49 9.63 -1.21
C ALA A 141 0.69 9.85 -2.15
N PHE A 142 0.48 10.65 -3.20
CA PHE A 142 1.57 11.18 -4.00
C PHE A 142 2.24 12.28 -3.18
N ILE A 143 3.46 12.01 -2.77
CA ILE A 143 4.26 12.95 -2.02
C ILE A 143 4.85 13.96 -3.00
N ASN A 144 4.53 15.25 -2.81
CA ASN A 144 5.17 16.31 -3.57
C ASN A 144 6.59 16.54 -3.02
N GLU A 145 7.60 16.10 -3.78
CA GLU A 145 9.01 16.20 -3.37
C GLU A 145 9.43 17.65 -3.11
N GLU A 146 8.96 18.61 -3.90
CA GLU A 146 9.27 20.03 -3.72
C GLU A 146 8.63 20.59 -2.46
N GLU A 147 7.39 20.19 -2.15
CA GLU A 147 6.72 20.58 -0.90
C GLU A 147 7.51 20.07 0.33
N ILE A 148 8.02 18.84 0.26
CA ILE A 148 8.88 18.29 1.32
C ILE A 148 10.19 19.05 1.44
N LYS A 149 10.86 19.33 0.32
CA LYS A 149 12.12 20.10 0.32
C LYS A 149 11.91 21.45 1.01
N GLN A 150 10.83 22.15 0.69
CA GLN A 150 10.49 23.42 1.34
C GLN A 150 10.21 23.25 2.83
N LYS A 151 9.44 22.23 3.23
CA LYS A 151 9.19 21.93 4.65
C LYS A 151 10.49 21.67 5.40
N ILE A 152 11.41 20.86 4.85
CA ILE A 152 12.73 20.60 5.44
C ILE A 152 13.52 21.89 5.64
N LEU A 153 13.55 22.77 4.63
CA LEU A 153 14.26 24.04 4.70
C LEU A 153 13.67 24.96 5.77
N ASN A 154 12.35 24.87 6.01
CA ASN A 154 11.64 25.69 6.98
C ASN A 154 11.65 25.13 8.42
N ILE A 155 11.97 23.85 8.65
CA ILE A 155 12.05 23.26 10.01
C ILE A 155 13.00 24.07 10.89
N SER A 156 12.48 24.53 12.04
CA SER A 156 13.27 25.18 13.07
C SER A 156 14.06 24.16 13.91
N PRO A 157 15.17 24.58 14.58
CA PRO A 157 15.89 23.69 15.49
C PRO A 157 15.04 23.16 16.66
N LYS A 158 13.97 23.86 17.03
CA LYS A 158 13.03 23.44 18.09
C LYS A 158 12.13 22.31 17.58
N GLU A 159 11.49 22.52 16.44
CA GLU A 159 10.65 21.50 15.79
C GLU A 159 11.48 20.26 15.43
N ALA A 160 12.72 20.43 14.96
CA ALA A 160 13.62 19.32 14.69
C ALA A 160 13.86 18.44 15.93
N LYS A 161 13.98 19.03 17.13
CA LYS A 161 14.12 18.27 18.37
C LYS A 161 12.84 17.52 18.72
N GLU A 162 11.68 18.14 18.53
CA GLU A 162 10.36 17.49 18.73
C GLU A 162 10.18 16.30 17.77
N LEU A 163 10.71 16.39 16.55
CA LEU A 163 10.76 15.31 15.56
C LEU A 163 11.83 14.24 15.86
N GLY A 164 12.57 14.34 16.97
CA GLY A 164 13.59 13.37 17.36
C GLY A 164 14.97 13.57 16.72
N ILE A 165 15.20 14.68 16.02
CA ILE A 165 16.52 15.06 15.49
C ILE A 165 17.33 15.70 16.63
N LYS A 166 18.12 14.87 17.31
CA LYS A 166 18.86 15.26 18.53
C LYS A 166 19.91 16.36 18.30
N TYR A 167 20.55 16.39 17.14
CA TYR A 167 21.71 17.25 16.88
C TYR A 167 21.43 18.29 15.78
N ARG A 168 21.78 19.55 16.07
CA ARG A 168 21.67 20.67 15.11
C ARG A 168 22.54 20.45 13.86
N SER A 169 23.67 19.76 13.99
CA SER A 169 24.53 19.37 12.87
C SER A 169 23.84 18.42 11.90
N THR A 170 22.97 17.52 12.39
CA THR A 170 22.17 16.62 11.56
C THR A 170 21.15 17.40 10.73
N LEU A 171 20.43 18.34 11.37
CA LEU A 171 19.49 19.23 10.67
C LEU A 171 20.21 20.06 9.60
N LYS A 172 21.39 20.63 9.91
CA LYS A 172 22.18 21.41 8.96
C LYS A 172 22.59 20.56 7.75
N LYS A 173 23.17 19.38 7.97
CA LYS A 173 23.57 18.46 6.88
C LYS A 173 22.39 18.08 5.99
N MET A 174 21.20 17.93 6.56
CA MET A 174 19.98 17.63 5.83
C MET A 174 19.57 18.80 4.93
N LYS A 175 19.54 20.03 5.45
CA LYS A 175 19.27 21.24 4.66
C LYS A 175 20.31 21.46 3.56
N ASP A 176 21.59 21.27 3.89
CA ASP A 176 22.69 21.43 2.93
C ASP A 176 22.56 20.46 1.75
N ARG A 177 22.12 19.21 1.98
CA ARG A 177 21.87 18.23 0.90
C ARG A 177 20.72 18.64 -0.02
N VAL A 178 19.63 19.13 0.56
CA VAL A 178 18.48 19.65 -0.21
C VAL A 178 18.91 20.82 -1.11
N LEU A 179 19.80 21.69 -0.62
CA LEU A 179 20.28 22.87 -1.36
C LEU A 179 21.35 22.56 -2.40
N LYS A 180 22.25 21.60 -2.15
CA LYS A 180 23.44 21.36 -3.00
C LYS A 180 23.27 20.28 -4.06
N ASP A 181 22.71 19.13 -3.68
CA ASP A 181 22.84 17.92 -4.52
C ASP A 181 21.58 17.67 -5.36
N GLY A 182 20.43 18.26 -4.99
CA GLY A 182 19.14 18.01 -5.64
C GLY A 182 18.60 16.58 -5.47
N ASP A 183 19.50 15.61 -5.29
CA ASP A 183 19.25 14.22 -4.96
C ASP A 183 19.16 14.05 -3.44
N PHE A 184 17.96 13.70 -3.00
CA PHE A 184 17.62 13.62 -1.60
C PHE A 184 16.82 12.32 -1.36
N ASN A 185 17.40 11.42 -0.58
CA ASN A 185 16.81 10.10 -0.33
C ASN A 185 15.68 10.15 0.72
N MET A 186 14.44 10.09 0.23
CA MET A 186 13.21 10.03 1.03
C MET A 186 13.09 8.78 1.90
N ASN A 187 13.78 7.68 1.57
CA ASN A 187 13.64 6.40 2.26
C ASN A 187 14.45 6.30 3.55
N THR A 188 15.20 7.33 3.93
CA THR A 188 15.97 7.32 5.19
C THR A 188 15.05 7.43 6.41
N LYS A 189 15.47 6.84 7.54
CA LYS A 189 14.66 6.78 8.77
C LYS A 189 14.18 8.16 9.24
N VAL A 190 15.06 9.15 9.23
CA VAL A 190 14.75 10.53 9.64
C VAL A 190 13.69 11.15 8.73
N MET A 191 13.74 10.82 7.44
CA MET A 191 12.86 11.41 6.44
C MET A 191 11.48 10.78 6.45
N ARG A 192 11.39 9.46 6.69
CA ARG A 192 10.10 8.82 7.00
C ARG A 192 9.42 9.48 8.20
N MET A 193 10.17 9.74 9.28
CA MET A 193 9.61 10.43 10.45
C MET A 193 9.08 11.84 10.12
N ILE A 194 9.78 12.60 9.28
CA ILE A 194 9.33 13.93 8.83
C ILE A 194 8.08 13.80 7.94
N ILE A 195 8.08 12.85 7.01
CA ILE A 195 6.93 12.59 6.12
C ILE A 195 5.72 12.19 6.94
N ASP A 196 5.86 11.23 7.86
CA ASP A 196 4.79 10.79 8.74
C ASP A 196 4.25 11.96 9.57
N TYR A 197 5.13 12.82 10.10
CA TYR A 197 4.70 14.01 10.84
C TYR A 197 3.85 14.99 10.02
N TYR A 198 4.18 15.20 8.75
CA TYR A 198 3.46 16.16 7.90
C TYR A 198 2.26 15.56 7.15
N TYR A 199 2.24 14.25 6.89
CA TYR A 199 1.23 13.58 6.07
C TYR A 199 0.33 12.62 6.84
N MET A 200 0.70 12.14 8.04
CA MET A 200 -0.18 11.36 8.92
C MET A 200 -0.85 12.18 10.02
N LYS A 201 -0.51 13.47 10.16
CA LYS A 201 -1.11 14.38 11.16
C LYS A 201 -2.22 15.25 10.55
N LYS A 202 -3.04 14.67 9.68
CA LYS A 202 -4.32 15.24 9.25
C LYS A 202 -5.43 14.49 10.00
N ASP A 203 -5.90 15.16 11.05
CA ASP A 203 -7.10 14.94 11.88
C ASP A 203 -7.39 13.51 12.40
#